data_AF-A0A7C5R1D8-F1
#
_entry.id   AF-A0A7C5R1D8-F1
#
_cell.length_a   1.000
_cell.length_b   1.000
_cell.length_c   1.000
_cell.angle_alpha   90.00
_cell.angle_beta   90.00
_cell.angle_gamma   90.00
#
_symmetry.space_group_name_H-M   'P 1'
#
loop_
_entity.id
_entity.type
_entity.pdbx_description
1 polymer ?
#
loop_
_entity_poly.entity_id
_entity_poly.type
_entity_poly.pdbx_seq_one_letter_code
_entity_poly.pdbx_strand_id
1 'polypeptide(L)'
;MTENLSNWPIYTVKETNVALADDIRTKVQESVTAQEAGDYATALSKLRSARILMAGLPKRSKHGENELEFDQAAIDRMIDHLVRLEAMAKGIQVTKVTFAQPTATDAL
;
A
#
# COMPACT_ATOMS: atom_id res chain seq x y z
N MET A 1 -26.48 -21.74 32.14
CA MET A 1 -26.42 -20.55 31.29
C MET A 1 -25.58 -20.93 30.08
N THR A 2 -26.22 -21.35 28.99
CA THR A 2 -25.56 -21.70 27.74
C THR A 2 -25.38 -20.42 26.93
N GLU A 3 -24.16 -19.92 26.83
CA GLU A 3 -23.86 -18.77 25.97
C GLU A 3 -24.16 -19.15 24.51
N ASN A 4 -25.17 -18.49 23.96
CA ASN A 4 -25.57 -18.64 22.57
C ASN A 4 -24.52 -17.93 21.70
N LEU A 5 -23.51 -18.68 21.24
CA LEU A 5 -22.44 -18.21 20.34
C LEU A 5 -22.95 -17.73 18.97
N SER A 6 -24.26 -17.82 18.69
CA SER A 6 -24.88 -17.38 17.44
C SER A 6 -25.05 -15.86 17.33
N ASN A 7 -24.74 -15.08 18.37
CA ASN A 7 -24.88 -13.62 18.38
C ASN A 7 -23.57 -12.88 18.07
N TRP A 8 -22.55 -13.59 17.60
CA TRP A 8 -21.33 -12.96 17.10
C TRP A 8 -21.57 -12.55 15.64
N PRO A 9 -21.36 -11.29 15.26
CA PRO A 9 -21.53 -10.87 13.87
C PRO A 9 -20.59 -11.68 12.99
N ILE A 10 -21.16 -12.58 12.19
CA ILE A 10 -20.44 -13.27 11.12
C ILE A 10 -20.27 -12.22 10.03
N TYR A 11 -19.19 -11.44 10.10
CA TYR A 11 -18.79 -10.58 9.00
C TYR A 11 -18.50 -11.48 7.81
N THR A 12 -19.36 -11.41 6.81
CA THR A 12 -19.15 -12.20 5.60
C THR A 12 -17.92 -11.65 4.89
N VAL A 13 -17.10 -12.53 4.29
CA VAL A 13 -15.83 -12.15 3.61
C VAL A 13 -16.02 -11.01 2.60
N LYS A 14 -17.23 -10.85 2.05
CA LYS A 14 -17.56 -9.74 1.15
C LYS A 14 -17.62 -8.38 1.87
N GLU A 15 -18.22 -8.32 3.05
CA GLU A 15 -18.34 -7.07 3.84
C GLU A 15 -16.99 -6.62 4.39
N THR A 16 -16.14 -7.57 4.85
CA THR A 16 -14.79 -7.25 5.32
C THR A 16 -13.91 -6.68 4.20
N ASN A 17 -14.11 -7.14 2.97
CA ASN A 17 -13.32 -6.68 1.83
C ASN A 17 -13.73 -5.28 1.36
N VAL A 18 -15.02 -4.91 1.45
CA VAL A 18 -15.49 -3.54 1.15
C VAL A 18 -14.95 -2.55 2.17
N ALA A 19 -15.03 -2.88 3.47
CA ALA A 19 -14.44 -2.05 4.53
C ALA A 19 -12.93 -1.86 4.32
N LEU A 20 -12.21 -2.92 3.93
CA LEU A 20 -10.79 -2.85 3.63
C LEU A 20 -10.46 -1.97 2.41
N ALA A 21 -11.30 -1.99 1.37
CA ALA A 21 -11.15 -1.12 0.20
C ALA A 21 -11.36 0.36 0.55
N ASP A 22 -12.34 0.67 1.40
CA ASP A 22 -12.58 2.03 1.87
C ASP A 22 -11.45 2.53 2.79
N ASP A 23 -10.88 1.66 3.63
CA ASP A 23 -9.69 1.96 4.43
C ASP A 23 -8.48 2.28 3.55
N ILE A 24 -8.25 1.51 2.47
CA ILE A 24 -7.19 1.78 1.49
C ILE A 24 -7.39 3.15 0.85
N ARG A 25 -8.61 3.46 0.36
CA ARG A 25 -8.94 4.77 -0.23
C ARG A 25 -8.67 5.91 0.76
N THR A 26 -9.07 5.72 2.01
CA THR A 26 -8.88 6.71 3.08
C THR A 26 -7.39 6.97 3.32
N LYS A 27 -6.55 5.92 3.36
CA LYS A 27 -5.10 6.06 3.55
C LYS A 27 -4.43 6.73 2.36
N VAL A 28 -4.88 6.47 1.13
CA VAL A 28 -4.40 7.18 -0.06
C VAL A 28 -4.76 8.66 0.01
N GLN A 29 -6.00 9.01 0.38
CA GLN A 29 -6.43 10.40 0.53
C GLN A 29 -5.63 11.13 1.62
N GLU A 30 -5.45 10.50 2.78
CA GLU A 30 -4.60 11.03 3.87
C GLU A 30 -3.16 11.27 3.40
N SER A 31 -2.63 10.42 2.52
CA SER A 31 -1.31 10.63 1.92
C SER A 31 -1.27 11.85 1.02
N VAL A 32 -2.29 12.05 0.17
CA VAL A 32 -2.36 13.20 -0.75
C VAL A 32 -2.43 14.49 0.05
N THR A 33 -3.29 14.56 1.06
CA THR A 33 -3.39 15.75 1.93
C THR A 33 -2.07 16.04 2.66
N ALA A 34 -1.38 15.02 3.16
CA ALA A 34 -0.07 15.22 3.79
C ALA A 34 1.00 15.70 2.79
N GLN A 35 0.98 15.17 1.56
CA GLN A 35 1.86 15.59 0.48
C GLN A 35 1.60 17.06 0.09
N GLU A 36 0.35 17.47 -0.06
CA GLU A 36 -0.05 18.86 -0.36
C GLU A 36 0.40 19.83 0.74
N ALA A 37 0.44 19.37 1.99
CA ALA A 37 0.98 20.13 3.12
C ALA A 37 2.53 20.12 3.20
N GLY A 38 3.22 19.41 2.30
CA GLY A 38 4.69 19.26 2.31
C GLY A 38 5.22 18.26 3.34
N ASP A 39 4.36 17.53 4.04
CA ASP A 39 4.72 16.49 4.99
C ASP A 39 4.87 15.13 4.28
N TYR A 40 5.97 14.99 3.56
CA TYR A 40 6.27 13.77 2.79
C TYR A 40 6.51 12.53 3.67
N ALA A 41 6.95 12.71 4.92
CA ALA A 41 7.16 11.61 5.86
C ALA A 41 5.82 10.99 6.29
N THR A 42 4.84 11.83 6.62
CA THR A 42 3.48 11.38 6.91
C THR A 42 2.84 10.78 5.67
N ALA A 43 2.96 11.42 4.51
CA ALA A 43 2.43 10.90 3.25
C ALA A 43 2.95 9.48 2.95
N LEU A 44 4.26 9.25 3.09
CA LEU A 44 4.90 7.96 2.87
C LEU A 44 4.38 6.89 3.84
N SER A 45 4.19 7.25 5.12
CA SER A 45 3.64 6.35 6.14
C SER A 45 2.23 5.88 5.79
N LYS A 46 1.39 6.79 5.28
CA LYS A 46 0.00 6.49 4.87
C LYS A 46 -0.04 5.56 3.66
N LEU A 47 0.78 5.78 2.62
CA LEU A 47 0.84 4.86 1.48
C LEU A 47 1.38 3.48 1.84
N ARG A 48 2.38 3.39 2.72
CA ARG A 48 2.87 2.09 3.20
C ARG A 48 1.79 1.32 3.94
N SER A 49 0.98 2.02 4.73
CA SER A 49 -0.18 1.43 5.41
C SER A 49 -1.20 0.91 4.39
N ALA A 50 -1.54 1.71 3.36
CA ALA A 50 -2.41 1.29 2.27
C ALA A 50 -1.87 0.03 1.54
N ARG A 51 -0.56 -0.02 1.28
CA ARG A 51 0.10 -1.18 0.67
C ARG A 51 -0.01 -2.45 1.54
N ILE A 52 0.13 -2.32 2.86
CA ILE A 52 -0.02 -3.46 3.79
C ILE A 52 -1.45 -3.98 3.77
N LEU A 53 -2.44 -3.08 3.78
CA LEU A 53 -3.87 -3.45 3.68
C LEU A 53 -4.16 -4.16 2.35
N MET A 54 -3.59 -3.69 1.25
CA MET A 54 -3.71 -4.36 -0.05
C MET A 54 -3.10 -5.76 -0.07
N ALA A 55 -1.97 -5.98 0.60
CA ALA A 55 -1.36 -7.30 0.69
C ALA A 55 -2.24 -8.32 1.45
N GLY A 56 -3.14 -7.84 2.31
CA GLY A 56 -4.14 -8.66 3.01
C GLY A 56 -5.33 -9.09 2.14
N LEU A 57 -5.52 -8.50 0.95
CA LEU A 57 -6.60 -8.87 0.05
C LEU A 57 -6.30 -10.20 -0.67
N PRO A 58 -7.25 -11.15 -0.72
CA PRO A 58 -7.06 -12.38 -1.48
C PRO A 58 -6.91 -12.06 -2.97
N LYS A 59 -5.80 -12.50 -3.59
CA LYS A 59 -5.45 -12.29 -5.02
C LYS A 59 -6.52 -12.73 -6.04
N ARG A 60 -7.50 -13.54 -5.61
CA ARG A 60 -8.61 -14.05 -6.43
C ARG A 60 -9.95 -13.35 -6.18
N SER A 61 -9.96 -12.31 -5.36
CA SER A 61 -11.15 -11.48 -5.19
C SER A 61 -11.25 -10.58 -6.43
N LYS A 62 -11.73 -11.13 -7.55
CA LYS A 62 -12.46 -10.31 -8.52
C LYS A 62 -13.59 -9.69 -7.72
N HIS A 63 -13.34 -8.50 -7.17
CA HIS A 63 -14.39 -7.69 -6.61
C HIS A 63 -15.30 -7.42 -7.79
N GLY A 64 -16.46 -8.08 -7.80
CA GLY A 64 -17.51 -7.74 -8.74
C GLY A 64 -17.73 -6.23 -8.61
N GLU A 65 -17.52 -5.52 -9.71
CA GLU A 65 -17.87 -4.10 -9.94
C GLU A 65 -17.20 -3.04 -9.04
N ASN A 66 -16.63 -3.41 -7.89
CA ASN A 66 -15.77 -2.56 -7.05
C ASN A 66 -14.30 -2.79 -7.41
N GLU A 67 -13.92 -2.37 -8.61
CA GLU A 67 -12.53 -2.29 -9.00
C GLU A 67 -11.80 -1.41 -7.99
N LEU A 68 -10.77 -1.94 -7.32
CA LEU A 68 -9.91 -1.10 -6.48
C LEU A 68 -9.34 -0.02 -7.39
N GLU A 69 -9.72 1.22 -7.13
CA GLU A 69 -9.29 2.41 -7.87
C GLU A 69 -7.74 2.50 -7.93
N PHE A 70 -7.08 1.90 -6.94
CA PHE A 70 -5.63 1.80 -6.84
C PHE A 70 -5.19 0.34 -6.94
N ASP A 71 -4.50 0.00 -8.04
CA ASP A 71 -3.71 -1.24 -8.12
C ASP A 71 -2.47 -1.14 -7.22
N GLN A 72 -1.96 -2.28 -6.76
CA GLN A 72 -0.76 -2.37 -5.92
C GLN A 72 0.44 -1.72 -6.61
N ALA A 73 0.55 -1.88 -7.94
CA ALA A 73 1.58 -1.21 -8.72
C ALA A 73 1.43 0.32 -8.74
N ALA A 74 0.20 0.85 -8.62
CA ALA A 74 -0.03 2.29 -8.53
C ALA A 74 0.44 2.83 -7.18
N ILE A 75 0.09 2.16 -6.07
CA ILE A 75 0.58 2.54 -4.73
C ILE A 75 2.11 2.48 -4.67
N ASP A 76 2.73 1.46 -5.27
CA ASP A 76 4.19 1.33 -5.30
C ASP A 76 4.86 2.50 -6.06
N ARG A 77 4.29 2.95 -7.18
CA ARG A 77 4.78 4.14 -7.89
C ARG A 77 4.64 5.42 -7.06
N MET A 78 3.54 5.56 -6.32
CA MET A 78 3.33 6.72 -5.43
C MET A 78 4.34 6.72 -4.27
N ILE A 79 4.63 5.55 -3.68
CA ILE A 79 5.66 5.37 -2.66
C ILE A 79 7.03 5.79 -3.22
N ASP A 80 7.42 5.27 -4.38
CA ASP A 80 8.69 5.62 -5.01
C ASP A 80 8.81 7.13 -5.30
N HIS A 81 7.71 7.77 -5.70
CA HIS A 81 7.67 9.21 -5.93
C HIS A 81 7.87 9.98 -4.62
N LEU A 82 7.14 9.64 -3.55
CA LEU A 82 7.29 10.29 -2.26
C LEU A 82 8.67 10.10 -1.63
N VAL A 83 9.28 8.92 -1.78
CA VAL A 83 10.66 8.67 -1.30
C VAL A 83 11.65 9.62 -1.99
N ARG A 84 11.47 9.88 -3.30
CA ARG A 84 12.31 10.84 -4.02
C ARG A 84 12.08 12.27 -3.55
N LEU A 85 10.82 12.67 -3.36
CA LEU A 85 10.48 14.01 -2.86
C LEU A 85 11.02 14.24 -1.44
N GLU A 86 10.87 13.26 -0.55
CA GLU A 86 11.40 13.32 0.82
C GLU A 86 12.93 13.43 0.81
N ALA A 87 13.61 12.65 -0.03
CA ALA A 87 15.05 12.72 -0.18
C ALA A 87 15.52 14.06 -0.76
N MET A 88 14.85 14.58 -1.78
CA MET A 88 15.12 15.91 -2.34
C MET A 88 14.92 17.01 -1.29
N ALA A 89 13.83 16.95 -0.51
CA ALA A 89 13.56 17.88 0.59
C ALA A 89 14.66 17.84 1.68
N LYS A 90 15.30 16.68 1.86
CA LYS A 90 16.44 16.48 2.78
C LYS A 90 17.80 16.75 2.14
N GLY A 91 17.87 17.15 0.87
CA GLY A 91 19.12 17.35 0.13
C GLY A 91 19.88 16.06 -0.19
N ILE A 92 19.24 14.90 -0.09
CA ILE A 92 19.81 13.58 -0.35
C ILE A 92 19.56 13.21 -1.81
N GLN A 93 20.62 13.02 -2.59
CA GLN A 93 20.49 12.41 -3.93
C GLN A 93 20.25 10.90 -3.78
N VAL A 94 19.06 10.43 -4.20
CA VAL A 94 18.76 9.00 -4.24
C VAL A 94 19.47 8.37 -5.44
N THR A 95 20.68 7.86 -5.23
CA THR A 95 21.35 7.03 -6.24
C THR A 95 20.70 5.65 -6.22
N LYS A 96 20.05 5.26 -7.33
CA LYS A 96 19.53 3.91 -7.50
C LYS A 96 20.72 2.95 -7.51
N VAL A 97 20.94 2.21 -6.42
CA VAL A 97 22.01 1.20 -6.35
C VAL A 97 21.57 0.02 -7.21
N THR A 98 21.99 0.03 -8.48
CA THR A 98 21.86 -1.13 -9.35
C THR A 98 22.97 -2.10 -8.95
N PHE A 99 22.62 -3.18 -8.27
CA PHE A 99 23.55 -4.29 -8.06
C PHE A 99 23.84 -4.90 -9.44
N ALA A 100 25.04 -4.65 -9.97
CA ALA A 100 25.52 -5.35 -11.14
C ALA A 100 25.56 -6.84 -10.79
N GLN A 101 24.69 -7.62 -11.42
CA GLN A 101 24.68 -9.06 -11.30
C GLN A 101 26.03 -9.56 -11.86
N PRO A 102 26.88 -10.23 -11.08
CA PRO A 102 28.15 -10.72 -11.60
C PRO A 102 27.84 -11.73 -12.71
N THR A 103 28.17 -11.36 -13.95
CA THR A 103 28.09 -12.29 -15.08
C THR A 103 29.10 -13.40 -14.83
N ALA A 104 28.60 -14.60 -14.60
CA ALA A 104 29.39 -15.82 -14.45
C ALA A 104 30.08 -16.15 -15.79
N THR A 105 31.19 -15.48 -16.09
CA THR A 105 32.00 -15.77 -17.29
C THR A 105 33.48 -15.98 -16.97
N ASP A 106 33.93 -15.81 -15.73
CA ASP A 106 35.25 -16.27 -15.31
C ASP A 106 35.13 -17.47 -14.37
N ALA A 107 34.79 -18.62 -14.95
CA ALA A 107 35.18 -19.92 -14.39
C ALA A 107 36.01 -20.60 -15.48
N LEU A 108 37.30 -20.72 -15.16
CA LEU A 108 38.43 -21.26 -15.92
C LEU A 108 38.14 -22.58 -16.65
#